data_AF-A0A915Q2E8-F1
#
_entry.id   AF-A0A915Q2E8-F1
#
_cell.length_a   1.000
_cell.length_b   1.000
_cell.length_c   1.000
_cell.angle_alpha   90.00
_cell.angle_beta   90.00
_cell.angle_gamma   90.00
#
_symmetry.space_group_name_H-M   'P 1'
#
loop_
_entity.id
_entity.type
_entity.pdbx_description
1 polymer ?
#
loop_
_entity_poly.entity_id
_entity_poly.type
_entity_poly.pdbx_seq_one_letter_code
_entity_poly.pdbx_strand_id
1 'polypeptide(L)'
;MSLCEVAKDDMDEKQLQCWRTLFEKIQTAFNDGLATQRKRYLRKSIVGKEMGILATIWKQVRTKYMEEDGNLTKCSALMYEALQRYCRKIPKTKQYSRKLKEIADQTINAMNKVITAYDSTYGLTELVDRLDSYCYLCCTINVSPRILWMAFNEGFENIITSKLDEDIIQVKQIWWKVARVLEQVIKNFIASNLHIWKRINGIE
;
A
#
# COMPACT_ATOMS: atom_id res chain seq x y z
N MET A 1 -3.90 -1.66 -27.71
CA MET A 1 -3.30 -1.53 -29.04
C MET A 1 -2.16 -2.51 -29.12
N SER A 2 -2.39 -3.62 -29.81
CA SER A 2 -1.33 -4.56 -30.16
C SER A 2 -0.46 -3.92 -31.24
N LEU A 3 0.86 -4.12 -31.24
CA LEU A 3 1.74 -3.70 -32.35
C LEU A 3 1.25 -4.25 -33.71
N CYS A 4 0.48 -5.34 -33.70
CA CYS A 4 -0.10 -5.94 -34.90
C CYS A 4 -1.22 -5.10 -35.54
N GLU A 5 -1.78 -4.09 -34.86
CA GLU A 5 -2.89 -3.29 -35.40
C GLU A 5 -2.42 -2.10 -36.24
N VAL A 6 -1.14 -1.71 -36.15
CA VAL A 6 -0.60 -0.49 -36.79
C VAL A 6 0.23 -0.81 -38.05
N ALA A 7 0.78 -2.01 -38.17
CA ALA A 7 1.51 -2.43 -39.38
C ALA A 7 0.59 -3.25 -40.29
N LYS A 8 -0.16 -2.55 -41.15
CA LYS A 8 -0.89 -3.20 -42.26
C LYS A 8 0.01 -3.58 -43.43
N ASP A 9 1.30 -3.23 -43.40
CA ASP A 9 2.32 -3.65 -44.35
C ASP A 9 3.52 -4.27 -43.62
N ASP A 10 3.94 -5.43 -44.12
CA ASP A 10 4.92 -6.41 -43.65
C ASP A 10 6.03 -5.91 -42.71
N MET A 11 5.85 -6.12 -41.40
CA MET A 11 7.02 -6.35 -40.53
C MET A 11 7.39 -7.83 -40.61
N ASP A 12 8.63 -8.12 -41.01
CA ASP A 12 9.14 -9.50 -40.97
C ASP A 12 9.31 -9.98 -39.52
N GLU A 13 9.39 -11.31 -39.33
CA GLU A 13 9.50 -11.93 -38.00
C GLU A 13 10.72 -11.40 -37.21
N LYS A 14 11.80 -11.03 -37.91
CA LYS A 14 13.00 -10.49 -37.28
C LYS A 14 12.76 -9.09 -36.75
N GLN A 15 12.05 -8.24 -37.49
CA GLN A 15 11.63 -6.91 -37.07
C GLN A 15 10.66 -6.98 -35.88
N LEU A 16 9.67 -7.87 -35.93
CA LEU A 16 8.76 -8.14 -34.82
C LEU A 16 9.53 -8.57 -33.55
N GLN A 17 10.49 -9.48 -33.70
CA GLN A 17 11.32 -9.95 -32.60
C GLN A 17 12.24 -8.84 -32.05
N CYS A 18 12.80 -7.99 -32.91
CA CYS A 18 13.58 -6.82 -32.49
C CYS A 18 12.72 -5.83 -31.69
N TRP A 19 11.48 -5.55 -32.13
CA TRP A 19 10.55 -4.70 -31.39
C TRP A 19 10.17 -5.30 -30.05
N ARG A 20 9.80 -6.59 -30.00
CA ARG A 20 9.51 -7.29 -28.73
C ARG A 20 10.68 -7.18 -27.76
N THR A 21 11.89 -7.49 -28.22
CA THR A 21 13.11 -7.40 -27.40
C THR A 21 13.36 -5.98 -26.91
N LEU A 22 13.13 -4.96 -27.75
CA LEU A 22 13.27 -3.56 -27.35
C LEU A 22 12.26 -3.19 -26.26
N PHE A 23 10.98 -3.54 -26.44
CA PHE A 23 9.94 -3.26 -25.45
C PHE A 23 10.18 -3.99 -24.12
N GLU A 24 10.65 -5.24 -24.16
CA GLU A 24 11.03 -6.00 -22.96
C GLU A 24 12.19 -5.34 -22.22
N LYS A 25 13.23 -4.89 -22.94
CA LYS A 25 14.36 -4.16 -22.34
C LYS A 25 13.92 -2.82 -21.73
N ILE A 26 13.10 -2.07 -22.45
CA ILE A 26 12.53 -0.81 -21.97
C ILE A 26 11.71 -1.06 -20.70
N GLN A 27 10.80 -2.04 -20.74
CA GLN A 27 9.95 -2.39 -19.60
C GLN A 27 10.78 -2.81 -18.39
N THR A 28 11.82 -3.62 -18.59
CA THR A 28 12.73 -4.06 -17.52
C THR A 28 13.45 -2.87 -16.89
N ALA A 29 14.07 -2.00 -17.70
CA ALA A 29 14.78 -0.82 -17.20
C ALA A 29 13.85 0.15 -16.45
N PHE A 30 12.62 0.36 -16.94
CA PHE A 30 11.61 1.15 -16.23
C PHE A 30 11.22 0.53 -14.90
N ASN A 31 10.99 -0.79 -14.86
CA ASN A 31 10.63 -1.49 -13.63
C ASN A 31 11.76 -1.43 -12.58
N ASP A 32 13.02 -1.60 -13.00
CA ASP A 32 14.19 -1.49 -12.14
C ASP A 32 14.36 -0.07 -11.57
N GLY A 33 14.14 0.94 -12.42
CA GLY A 33 14.12 2.34 -12.00
C GLY A 33 13.04 2.61 -10.95
N LEU A 34 11.82 2.11 -11.17
CA LEU A 34 10.70 2.24 -10.23
C LEU A 34 10.97 1.49 -8.91
N ALA A 35 11.50 0.27 -8.96
CA ALA A 35 11.88 -0.50 -7.78
C ALA A 35 12.93 0.25 -6.95
N THR A 36 13.94 0.81 -7.60
CA THR A 36 14.98 1.63 -6.98
C THR A 36 14.41 2.88 -6.31
N GLN A 37 13.50 3.59 -7.00
CA GLN A 37 12.82 4.77 -6.43
C GLN A 37 11.99 4.41 -5.20
N ARG A 38 11.23 3.31 -5.24
CA ARG A 38 10.43 2.84 -4.09
C ARG A 38 11.29 2.46 -2.91
N LYS A 39 12.37 1.70 -3.13
CA LYS A 39 13.34 1.34 -2.08
C LYS A 39 13.98 2.58 -1.46
N ARG A 40 14.36 3.56 -2.30
CA ARG A 40 14.90 4.85 -1.82
C ARG A 40 13.87 5.64 -1.01
N TYR A 41 12.60 5.64 -1.42
CA TYR A 41 11.52 6.25 -0.64
C TYR A 41 11.37 5.58 0.72
N LEU A 42 11.23 4.25 0.77
CA LEU A 42 11.09 3.50 2.03
C LEU A 42 12.27 3.71 2.98
N ARG A 43 13.48 3.90 2.45
CA ARG A 43 14.67 4.20 3.25
C ARG A 43 14.63 5.59 3.90
N LYS A 44 14.01 6.58 3.26
CA LYS A 44 14.13 8.00 3.63
C LYS A 44 12.82 8.68 4.02
N SER A 45 11.68 8.00 3.92
CA SER A 45 10.35 8.61 4.05
C SER A 45 10.03 9.11 5.46
N ILE A 46 10.54 8.41 6.48
CA ILE A 46 10.33 8.72 7.90
C ILE A 46 11.71 8.73 8.57
N VAL A 47 12.07 9.85 9.21
CA VAL A 47 13.34 9.96 9.95
C VAL A 47 13.16 9.51 11.41
N GLY A 48 14.26 9.18 12.10
CA GLY A 48 14.19 8.58 13.44
C GLY A 48 13.41 9.40 14.47
N LYS A 49 13.53 10.73 14.42
CA LYS A 49 12.73 11.63 15.26
C LYS A 49 11.23 11.50 14.97
N GLU A 50 10.83 11.43 13.70
CA GLU A 50 9.43 11.24 13.30
C GLU A 50 8.92 9.86 13.71
N MET A 51 9.76 8.82 13.63
CA MET A 51 9.40 7.48 14.10
C MET A 51 9.19 7.44 15.62
N GLY A 52 10.02 8.14 16.40
CA GLY A 52 9.83 8.27 17.84
C GLY A 52 8.53 8.97 18.22
N ILE A 53 8.15 10.01 17.47
CA ILE A 53 6.85 10.70 17.61
C ILE A 53 5.72 9.73 17.25
N LEU A 54 5.81 9.03 16.10
CA LEU A 54 4.81 8.06 15.66
C LEU A 54 4.59 6.96 16.71
N ALA A 55 5.66 6.40 17.26
CA ALA A 55 5.58 5.36 18.28
C ALA A 55 4.91 5.85 19.57
N THR A 56 5.23 7.07 20.00
CA THR A 56 4.61 7.70 21.18
C THR A 56 3.11 7.94 20.97
N ILE A 57 2.74 8.58 19.86
CA ILE A 57 1.35 8.85 19.51
C ILE A 57 0.55 7.55 19.35
N TRP A 58 1.12 6.56 18.66
CA TRP A 58 0.45 5.27 18.49
C TRP A 58 0.24 4.56 19.83
N LYS A 59 1.21 4.62 20.75
CA LYS A 59 1.04 4.09 22.10
C LYS A 59 -0.11 4.79 22.84
N GLN A 60 -0.17 6.12 22.79
CA GLN A 60 -1.25 6.89 23.42
C GLN A 60 -2.63 6.53 22.86
N VAL A 61 -2.77 6.48 21.53
CA VAL A 61 -4.01 6.06 20.85
C VAL A 61 -4.42 4.68 21.34
N ARG A 62 -3.51 3.70 21.32
CA ARG A 62 -3.83 2.34 21.79
C ARG A 62 -4.24 2.33 23.25
N THR A 63 -3.55 3.06 24.12
CA THR A 63 -3.88 3.13 25.55
C THR A 63 -5.29 3.66 25.75
N LYS A 64 -5.65 4.80 25.12
CA LYS A 64 -7.00 5.36 25.22
C LYS A 64 -8.08 4.40 24.72
N TYR A 65 -7.88 3.75 23.57
CA TYR A 65 -8.82 2.76 23.07
C TYR A 65 -8.91 1.51 23.95
N MET A 66 -7.81 1.05 24.54
CA MET A 66 -7.85 -0.08 25.47
C MET A 66 -8.52 0.27 26.79
N GLU A 67 -8.33 1.48 27.31
CA GLU A 67 -8.93 1.95 28.56
C GLU A 67 -10.43 2.22 28.41
N GLU A 68 -10.85 2.86 27.31
CA GLU A 68 -12.24 3.27 27.11
C GLU A 68 -13.10 2.19 26.43
N ASP A 69 -12.54 1.47 25.45
CA ASP A 69 -13.28 0.51 24.62
C ASP A 69 -12.90 -0.96 24.91
N GLY A 70 -11.88 -1.20 25.74
CA GLY A 70 -11.38 -2.54 26.09
C GLY A 70 -10.66 -3.28 24.97
N ASN A 71 -10.55 -2.70 23.77
CA ASN A 71 -9.94 -3.31 22.58
C ASN A 71 -9.68 -2.28 21.47
N LEU A 72 -8.99 -2.69 20.39
CA LEU A 72 -8.72 -1.87 19.20
C LEU A 72 -9.77 -2.01 18.08
N THR A 73 -10.89 -2.69 18.31
CA THR A 73 -11.91 -2.96 17.27
C THR A 73 -12.49 -1.66 16.72
N LYS A 74 -12.58 -0.61 17.54
CA LYS A 74 -13.05 0.69 17.09
C LYS A 74 -12.08 1.36 16.10
N CYS A 75 -10.77 1.15 16.24
CA CYS A 75 -9.79 1.58 15.24
C CYS A 75 -10.04 0.87 13.89
N SER A 76 -10.23 -0.45 13.93
CA SER A 76 -10.57 -1.22 12.72
C SER A 76 -11.88 -0.77 12.10
N ALA A 77 -12.89 -0.42 12.91
CA ALA A 77 -14.17 0.07 12.42
C ALA A 77 -14.03 1.40 11.66
N LEU A 78 -13.29 2.37 12.22
CA LEU A 78 -13.02 3.66 11.56
C LEU A 78 -12.24 3.47 10.24
N MET A 79 -11.25 2.58 10.23
CA MET A 79 -10.51 2.22 9.02
C MET A 79 -11.42 1.55 7.97
N TYR A 80 -12.32 0.67 8.41
CA TYR A 80 -13.29 -0.01 7.55
C TYR A 80 -14.28 0.99 6.92
N GLU A 81 -14.77 1.96 7.68
CA GLU A 81 -15.64 3.03 7.17
C GLU A 81 -14.95 3.85 6.07
N ALA A 82 -13.68 4.22 6.27
CA ALA A 82 -12.89 4.90 5.25
C ALA A 82 -12.69 4.03 4.01
N LEU A 83 -12.36 2.75 4.17
CA LEU A 83 -12.25 1.80 3.06
C LEU A 83 -13.56 1.66 2.29
N GLN A 84 -14.69 1.56 2.98
CA GLN A 84 -16.02 1.53 2.35
C GLN A 84 -16.32 2.82 1.57
N ARG A 85 -15.84 3.98 2.04
CA ARG A 85 -16.04 5.27 1.38
C ARG A 85 -15.28 5.40 0.07
N TYR A 86 -14.02 4.96 0.01
CA TYR A 86 -13.21 5.10 -1.19
C TYR A 86 -13.36 3.92 -2.17
N CYS A 87 -13.67 2.73 -1.67
CA CYS A 87 -13.76 1.53 -2.48
C CYS A 87 -15.21 1.24 -2.95
N ARG A 88 -16.04 2.28 -3.11
CA ARG A 88 -17.49 2.22 -3.43
C ARG A 88 -17.83 1.68 -4.81
N LYS A 89 -16.89 1.69 -5.75
CA LYS A 89 -17.13 1.37 -7.17
C LYS A 89 -17.29 -0.13 -7.44
N ILE A 90 -17.18 -0.99 -6.43
CA ILE A 90 -17.24 -2.45 -6.56
C ILE A 90 -18.53 -2.94 -5.88
N PRO A 91 -19.27 -3.90 -6.48
CA PRO A 91 -20.49 -4.43 -5.90
C PRO A 91 -20.28 -4.87 -4.45
N LYS A 92 -21.16 -4.42 -3.54
CA LYS A 92 -21.11 -4.74 -2.11
C LYS A 92 -21.55 -6.18 -1.84
N THR A 93 -20.82 -7.15 -2.37
CA THR A 93 -21.02 -8.55 -2.02
C THR A 93 -20.58 -8.81 -0.59
N LYS A 94 -21.16 -9.82 0.07
CA LYS A 94 -20.79 -10.21 1.44
C LYS A 94 -19.29 -10.55 1.54
N GLN A 95 -18.73 -11.16 0.48
CA GLN A 95 -17.30 -11.47 0.38
C GLN A 95 -16.44 -10.20 0.28
N TYR A 96 -16.85 -9.21 -0.51
CA TYR A 96 -16.12 -7.95 -0.64
C TYR A 96 -16.08 -7.17 0.68
N SER A 97 -17.22 -7.06 1.36
CA SER A 97 -17.30 -6.44 2.70
C SER A 97 -16.42 -7.16 3.73
N ARG A 98 -16.35 -8.50 3.68
CA ARG A 98 -15.45 -9.29 4.54
C ARG A 98 -13.99 -8.97 4.26
N LYS A 99 -13.57 -8.89 2.99
CA LYS A 99 -12.20 -8.52 2.61
C LYS A 99 -11.84 -7.11 3.09
N LEU A 100 -12.74 -6.13 2.93
CA LEU A 100 -12.50 -4.77 3.42
C LEU A 100 -12.32 -4.74 4.95
N LYS A 101 -13.11 -5.52 5.69
CA LYS A 101 -12.98 -5.63 7.14
C LYS A 101 -11.62 -6.24 7.53
N GLU A 102 -11.21 -7.30 6.83
CA GLU A 102 -9.92 -7.94 7.05
C GLU A 102 -8.74 -7.00 6.72
N ILE A 103 -8.85 -6.20 5.65
CA ILE A 103 -7.86 -5.16 5.32
C ILE A 103 -7.81 -4.11 6.43
N ALA A 104 -8.96 -3.70 6.97
CA ALA A 104 -9.01 -2.72 8.05
C ALA A 104 -8.27 -3.25 9.30
N ASP A 105 -8.59 -4.47 9.73
CA ASP A 105 -7.93 -5.14 10.87
C ASP A 105 -6.42 -5.27 10.65
N GLN A 106 -6.01 -5.74 9.47
CA GLN A 106 -4.59 -5.90 9.16
C GLN A 106 -3.87 -4.55 9.01
N THR A 107 -4.55 -3.48 8.62
CA THR A 107 -3.95 -2.13 8.53
C THR A 107 -3.59 -1.60 9.91
N ILE A 108 -4.43 -1.86 10.92
CA ILE A 108 -4.11 -1.54 12.32
C ILE A 108 -2.88 -2.32 12.79
N ASN A 109 -2.77 -3.60 12.42
CA ASN A 109 -1.59 -4.41 12.72
C ASN A 109 -0.35 -3.98 11.94
N ALA A 110 -0.52 -3.48 10.70
CA ALA A 110 0.56 -2.98 9.87
C ALA A 110 1.23 -1.74 10.49
N MET A 111 0.51 -0.92 11.26
CA MET A 111 1.10 0.17 12.03
C MET A 111 2.16 -0.31 13.02
N ASN A 112 1.88 -1.41 13.74
CA ASN A 112 2.87 -2.00 14.64
C ASN A 112 4.09 -2.47 13.85
N LYS A 113 3.90 -3.09 12.67
CA LYS A 113 4.99 -3.55 11.81
C LYS A 113 5.82 -2.39 11.25
N VAL A 114 5.21 -1.25 10.89
CA VAL A 114 5.92 -0.04 10.46
C VAL A 114 6.86 0.45 11.56
N ILE A 115 6.37 0.50 12.81
CA ILE A 115 7.16 0.97 13.95
C ILE A 115 8.29 -0.02 14.28
N THR A 116 8.00 -1.32 14.32
CA THR A 116 9.00 -2.34 14.72
C THR A 116 9.99 -2.72 13.62
N ALA A 117 9.69 -2.41 12.35
CA ALA A 117 10.60 -2.64 11.23
C ALA A 117 11.51 -1.44 10.93
N TYR A 118 11.36 -0.32 11.64
CA TYR A 118 12.19 0.85 11.41
C TYR A 118 13.63 0.59 11.82
N ASP A 119 14.54 0.78 10.87
CA ASP A 119 15.98 0.76 11.08
C ASP A 119 16.58 2.13 10.78
N SER A 120 17.55 2.58 11.59
CA SER A 120 18.17 3.90 11.43
C SER A 120 19.03 4.02 10.16
N THR A 121 19.52 2.90 9.62
CA THR A 121 20.40 2.83 8.44
C THR A 121 19.62 2.53 7.16
N TYR A 122 18.66 1.61 7.25
CA TYR A 122 17.89 1.07 6.13
C TYR A 122 16.45 1.60 6.06
N GLY A 123 15.99 2.33 7.07
CA GLY A 123 14.63 2.89 7.12
C GLY A 123 13.59 1.79 7.17
N LEU A 124 12.67 1.75 6.20
CA LEU A 124 11.54 0.81 6.16
C LEU A 124 11.62 -0.16 4.98
N THR A 125 12.82 -0.44 4.44
CA THR A 125 12.96 -1.30 3.25
C THR A 125 12.53 -2.74 3.49
N GLU A 126 12.64 -3.27 4.72
CA GLU A 126 12.21 -4.63 5.07
C GLU A 126 10.69 -4.80 5.16
N LEU A 127 9.91 -3.71 5.10
CA LEU A 127 8.45 -3.82 5.13
C LEU A 127 7.88 -4.58 3.94
N VAL A 128 8.61 -4.62 2.83
CA VAL A 128 8.22 -5.37 1.63
C VAL A 128 8.00 -6.83 1.99
N ASP A 129 8.98 -7.45 2.65
CA ASP A 129 8.92 -8.88 3.00
C ASP A 129 8.00 -9.15 4.20
N ARG A 130 7.87 -8.18 5.13
CA ARG A 130 7.06 -8.33 6.35
C ARG A 130 5.54 -8.17 6.13
N LEU A 131 5.12 -7.69 4.96
CA LEU A 131 3.72 -7.35 4.65
C LEU A 131 3.15 -8.13 3.45
N ASP A 132 3.81 -9.18 2.96
CA ASP A 132 3.33 -9.95 1.79
C ASP A 132 1.86 -10.39 1.89
N SER A 133 1.46 -11.02 3.00
CA SER A 133 0.06 -11.46 3.18
C SER A 133 -0.94 -10.29 3.18
N TYR A 134 -0.54 -9.15 3.76
CA TYR A 134 -1.35 -7.94 3.78
C TYR A 134 -1.46 -7.31 2.39
N CYS A 135 -0.35 -7.24 1.66
CA CYS A 135 -0.32 -6.73 0.30
C CYS A 135 -1.12 -7.63 -0.66
N TYR A 136 -0.99 -8.94 -0.52
CA TYR A 136 -1.81 -9.91 -1.25
C TYR A 136 -3.30 -9.64 -1.03
N LEU A 137 -3.74 -9.54 0.23
CA LEU A 137 -5.12 -9.23 0.59
C LEU A 137 -5.60 -7.92 -0.06
N CYS A 138 -4.79 -6.85 0.00
CA CYS A 138 -5.07 -5.57 -0.64
C CYS A 138 -5.24 -5.68 -2.17
N CYS A 139 -4.51 -6.58 -2.83
CA CYS A 139 -4.65 -6.81 -4.27
C CYS A 139 -5.97 -7.52 -4.62
N THR A 140 -6.52 -8.33 -3.70
CA THR A 140 -7.74 -9.12 -3.96
C THR A 140 -9.04 -8.32 -4.07
N ILE A 141 -9.01 -7.03 -3.71
CA ILE A 141 -10.16 -6.13 -3.83
C ILE A 141 -10.14 -5.31 -5.13
N ASN A 142 -9.16 -5.53 -6.02
CA ASN A 142 -9.07 -4.92 -7.36
C ASN A 142 -9.27 -3.39 -7.39
N VAL A 143 -8.71 -2.69 -6.40
CA VAL A 143 -8.62 -1.22 -6.40
C VAL A 143 -7.16 -0.82 -6.55
N SER A 144 -6.92 0.38 -7.11
CA SER A 144 -5.54 0.84 -7.25
C SER A 144 -4.93 1.16 -5.86
N PRO A 145 -3.60 0.98 -5.68
CA PRO A 145 -2.93 1.35 -4.44
C PRO A 145 -3.15 2.80 -4.02
N ARG A 146 -3.43 3.69 -4.99
CA ARG A 146 -3.76 5.10 -4.73
C ARG A 146 -5.11 5.26 -4.03
N ILE A 147 -6.12 4.46 -4.36
CA ILE A 147 -7.41 4.44 -3.66
C ILE A 147 -7.22 3.98 -2.22
N LEU A 148 -6.44 2.90 -2.02
CA LEU A 148 -6.08 2.40 -0.68
C LEU A 148 -5.37 3.46 0.15
N TRP A 149 -4.39 4.16 -0.42
CA TRP A 149 -3.71 5.27 0.24
C TRP A 149 -4.67 6.36 0.75
N MET A 150 -5.66 6.76 -0.07
CA MET A 150 -6.66 7.75 0.36
C MET A 150 -7.52 7.22 1.50
N ALA A 151 -7.96 5.95 1.42
CA ALA A 151 -8.70 5.31 2.49
C ALA A 151 -7.90 5.21 3.79
N PHE A 152 -6.62 4.82 3.71
CA PHE A 152 -5.76 4.71 4.88
C PHE A 152 -5.51 6.06 5.53
N ASN A 153 -5.29 7.13 4.75
CA ASN A 153 -5.15 8.48 5.28
C ASN A 153 -6.39 8.91 6.08
N GLU A 154 -7.58 8.79 5.49
CA GLU A 154 -8.82 9.15 6.18
C GLU A 154 -9.07 8.28 7.42
N GLY A 155 -8.82 6.97 7.31
CA GLY A 155 -8.96 6.04 8.43
C GLY A 155 -8.02 6.39 9.59
N PHE A 156 -6.75 6.66 9.31
CA PHE A 156 -5.79 7.08 10.33
C PHE A 156 -6.12 8.44 10.93
N GLU A 157 -6.54 9.41 10.12
CA GLU A 157 -6.97 10.71 10.62
C GLU A 157 -8.16 10.56 11.57
N ASN A 158 -9.18 9.78 11.21
CA ASN A 158 -10.33 9.52 12.08
C ASN A 158 -9.93 8.84 13.40
N ILE A 159 -9.00 7.88 13.35
CA ILE A 159 -8.50 7.19 14.55
C ILE A 159 -7.81 8.18 15.50
N ILE A 160 -6.98 9.07 14.98
CA ILE A 160 -6.23 10.04 15.77
C ILE A 160 -7.20 11.08 16.36
N THR A 161 -8.01 11.72 15.52
CA THR A 161 -8.89 12.83 15.92
C THR A 161 -9.99 12.39 16.87
N SER A 162 -10.38 11.12 16.85
CA SER A 162 -11.37 10.57 17.78
C SER A 162 -10.90 10.45 19.24
N LYS A 163 -9.59 10.43 19.49
CA LYS A 163 -9.04 10.22 20.86
C LYS A 163 -7.99 11.25 21.27
N LEU A 164 -7.37 11.95 20.33
CA LEU A 164 -6.37 12.97 20.61
C LEU A 164 -6.95 14.34 20.25
N ASP A 165 -7.14 15.19 21.27
CA ASP A 165 -7.50 16.62 21.14
C ASP A 165 -6.27 17.46 20.71
N GLU A 166 -5.53 16.98 19.72
CA GLU A 166 -4.29 17.58 19.27
C GLU A 166 -4.41 18.01 17.81
N ASP A 167 -4.56 19.32 17.59
CA ASP A 167 -4.35 19.92 16.28
C ASP A 167 -2.85 20.08 16.00
N ILE A 168 -2.15 18.95 15.96
CA ILE A 168 -0.73 18.94 15.66
C ILE A 168 -0.60 18.53 14.19
N ILE A 169 -0.55 19.55 13.32
CA ILE A 169 -0.25 19.42 11.89
C ILE A 169 0.90 18.44 11.63
N GLN A 170 1.92 18.44 12.50
CA GLN A 170 3.06 17.52 12.43
C GLN A 170 2.66 16.05 12.59
N VAL A 171 1.73 15.71 13.49
CA VAL A 171 1.22 14.35 13.66
C VAL A 171 0.52 13.93 12.37
N LYS A 172 -0.41 14.73 11.86
CA LYS A 172 -1.10 14.43 10.59
C LYS A 172 -0.13 14.16 9.43
N GLN A 173 0.93 14.97 9.32
CA GLN A 173 1.97 14.78 8.29
C GLN A 173 2.73 13.45 8.43
N ILE A 174 3.08 13.05 9.67
CA ILE A 174 3.77 11.78 9.92
C ILE A 174 2.86 10.60 9.53
N TRP A 175 1.57 10.66 9.87
CA TRP A 175 0.62 9.60 9.54
C TRP A 175 0.34 9.52 8.02
N TRP A 176 0.31 10.63 7.31
CA TRP A 176 0.27 10.64 5.84
C TRP A 176 1.49 9.95 5.22
N LYS A 177 2.68 10.14 5.80
CA LYS A 177 3.88 9.41 5.39
C LYS A 177 3.72 7.91 5.62
N VAL A 178 3.10 7.49 6.71
CA VAL A 178 2.85 6.06 6.97
C VAL A 178 1.91 5.46 5.93
N ALA A 179 0.78 6.10 5.64
CA ALA A 179 -0.12 5.62 4.58
C ALA A 179 0.62 5.55 3.22
N ARG A 180 1.49 6.53 2.93
CA ARG A 180 2.29 6.55 1.70
C ARG A 180 3.34 5.44 1.67
N VAL A 181 3.92 5.07 2.82
CA VAL A 181 4.77 3.88 2.97
C VAL A 181 3.98 2.63 2.62
N LEU A 182 2.79 2.42 3.20
CA LEU A 182 1.94 1.26 2.89
C LEU A 182 1.61 1.20 1.38
N GLU A 183 1.32 2.35 0.76
CA GLU A 183 1.13 2.41 -0.71
C GLU A 183 2.37 1.96 -1.48
N GLN A 184 3.58 2.37 -1.09
CA GLN A 184 4.81 1.95 -1.77
C GLN A 184 5.07 0.45 -1.60
N VAL A 185 4.82 -0.10 -0.41
CA VAL A 185 4.95 -1.54 -0.14
C VAL A 185 4.00 -2.33 -1.04
N ILE A 186 2.72 -1.95 -1.11
CA ILE A 186 1.73 -2.60 -2.00
C ILE A 186 2.15 -2.50 -3.47
N LYS A 187 2.62 -1.33 -3.93
CA LYS A 187 3.12 -1.16 -5.31
C LYS A 187 4.34 -2.03 -5.60
N ASN A 188 5.22 -2.19 -4.62
CA ASN A 188 6.39 -3.06 -4.76
C ASN A 188 5.96 -4.52 -4.87
N PHE A 189 5.07 -4.97 -3.98
CA PHE A 189 4.49 -6.30 -4.02
C PHE A 189 3.86 -6.64 -5.38
N ILE A 190 3.04 -5.73 -5.92
CA ILE A 190 2.42 -5.91 -7.25
C ILE A 190 3.47 -6.07 -8.35
N ALA A 191 4.51 -5.24 -8.34
CA ALA A 191 5.55 -5.28 -9.36
C ALA A 191 6.38 -6.58 -9.28
N SER A 192 6.76 -7.01 -8.08
CA SER A 192 7.51 -8.25 -7.88
C SER A 192 6.70 -9.50 -8.24
N ASN A 193 5.37 -9.46 -8.05
CA ASN A 193 4.49 -10.60 -8.30
C ASN A 193 3.74 -10.51 -9.65
N LEU A 194 4.07 -9.53 -10.51
CA LEU A 194 3.31 -9.27 -11.73
C LEU A 194 3.22 -10.50 -12.66
N HIS A 195 4.28 -11.31 -12.70
CA HIS A 195 4.34 -12.56 -13.47
C HIS A 195 3.36 -13.62 -12.94
N ILE A 196 3.21 -13.74 -11.62
CA ILE A 196 2.22 -14.61 -10.98
C ILE A 196 0.80 -14.12 -11.30
N TRP A 197 0.57 -12.81 -11.23
CA TRP A 197 -0.73 -12.21 -11.52
C TRP A 197 -1.14 -12.33 -13.00
N LYS A 198 -0.19 -12.23 -13.94
CA LYS A 198 -0.45 -12.48 -15.37
C LYS A 198 -0.87 -13.93 -15.61
N ARG A 199 -0.19 -14.87 -14.96
CA ARG A 199 -0.46 -16.32 -15.07
C ARG A 199 -1.80 -16.72 -14.44
N ILE A 200 -2.17 -16.14 -13.30
CA ILE A 200 -3.46 -16.40 -12.62
C ILE A 200 -4.66 -15.83 -13.39
N ASN A 201 -4.48 -14.70 -14.08
CA ASN A 201 -5.57 -14.04 -14.83
C ASN A 201 -5.64 -14.46 -16.32
N GLY A 202 -4.87 -15.47 -16.75
CA GLY A 202 -4.90 -15.97 -18.13
C GLY A 202 -4.47 -14.94 -19.18
N ILE A 203 -3.51 -14.07 -18.84
CA ILE A 203 -2.99 -13.02 -19.74
C ILE A 203 -1.72 -13.49 -20.49
N GLU A 204 -1.31 -14.76 -20.30
CA GLU A 204 -0.28 -15.45 -21.09
C GLU A 204 -0.88 -16.64 -21.83
#